data_AF-A0A1I6RNS9-F1
#
_entry.id   AF-A0A1I6RNS9-F1
#
_cell.length_a   1.000
_cell.length_b   1.000
_cell.length_c   1.000
_cell.angle_alpha   90.00
_cell.angle_beta   90.00
_cell.angle_gamma   90.00
#
_symmetry.space_group_name_H-M   'P 1'
#
loop_
_entity.id
_entity.type
_entity.pdbx_description
1 polymer ?
#
loop_
_entity_poly.entity_id
_entity_poly.type
_entity_poly.pdbx_seq_one_letter_code
_entity_poly.pdbx_strand_id
1 'polypeptide(L)'
;MSNGLEVDPSELRGISVNSGVVAANLDVLLRLLRNAEGDGAAPGGGLDVVARLREVRTGWEERLATVRDEAADLEHRLDAAAGDFTAAEDGNRAELAAVGARLERGAAAP
;
A
#
# COMPACT_ATOMS: atom_id res chain seq x y z
N MET A 1 -22.09 -1.47 18.11
CA MET A 1 -20.85 -0.77 18.49
C MET A 1 -19.93 -0.80 17.28
N SER A 2 -19.98 0.27 16.47
CA SER A 2 -19.05 0.46 15.36
C SER A 2 -17.72 0.93 15.96
N ASN A 3 -16.69 0.08 15.92
CA ASN A 3 -15.33 0.57 16.03
C ASN A 3 -15.06 1.41 14.78
N GLY A 4 -15.50 2.67 14.82
CA GLY A 4 -15.19 3.67 13.82
C GLY A 4 -13.71 3.96 13.95
N LEU A 5 -12.90 3.14 13.29
CA LEU A 5 -11.57 3.54 12.88
C LEU A 5 -11.79 4.67 11.87
N GLU A 6 -11.82 5.89 12.37
CA GLU A 6 -11.79 7.13 11.60
C GLU A 6 -10.38 7.20 11.00
N VAL A 7 -10.15 6.40 9.95
CA VAL A 7 -8.86 6.34 9.27
C VAL A 7 -8.81 7.51 8.30
N ASP A 8 -7.93 8.48 8.58
CA ASP A 8 -7.73 9.64 7.72
C ASP A 8 -7.09 9.19 6.38
N PRO A 9 -7.72 9.46 5.22
CA PRO A 9 -7.15 9.14 3.91
C PRO A 9 -5.76 9.75 3.65
N SER A 10 -5.42 10.85 4.31
CA SER A 10 -4.10 11.48 4.21
C SER A 10 -3.01 10.69 4.95
N GLU A 11 -3.33 10.07 6.08
CA GLU A 11 -2.43 9.17 6.80
C GLU A 11 -2.16 7.90 5.99
N LEU A 12 -3.19 7.35 5.34
CA LEU A 12 -3.06 6.19 4.46
C LEU A 12 -2.16 6.46 3.25
N ARG A 13 -2.29 7.64 2.62
CA ARG A 13 -1.35 8.06 1.57
C ARG A 13 0.07 8.22 2.09
N GLY A 14 0.23 8.76 3.31
CA GLY A 14 1.54 8.87 3.95
C GLY A 14 2.21 7.51 4.17
N ILE A 15 1.44 6.51 4.60
CA ILE A 15 1.91 5.13 4.75
C ILE A 15 2.32 4.55 3.39
N SER A 16 1.48 4.69 2.35
CA SER A 16 1.79 4.21 0.99
C SER A 16 3.09 4.81 0.43
N VAL A 17 3.28 6.13 0.56
CA VAL A 17 4.52 6.80 0.12
C VAL A 17 5.74 6.27 0.87
N ASN A 18 5.64 6.08 2.19
CA ASN A 18 6.74 5.56 2.99
C ASN A 18 7.11 4.12 2.61
N SER A 19 6.11 3.28 2.32
CA SER A 19 6.29 1.92 1.81
C SER A 19 7.06 1.91 0.48
N GLY A 20 6.72 2.83 -0.44
CA GLY A 20 7.44 3.01 -1.71
C GLY A 20 8.91 3.39 -1.52
N VAL A 21 9.20 4.29 -0.57
CA VAL A 21 10.59 4.70 -0.22
C VAL A 21 11.37 3.52 0.35
N VAL A 22 10.78 2.74 1.25
CA VAL A 22 11.42 1.54 1.82
C VAL A 22 11.73 0.51 0.73
N ALA A 23 10.79 0.25 -0.18
CA ALA A 23 10.99 -0.66 -1.30
C ALA A 23 12.14 -0.20 -2.23
N ALA A 24 12.19 1.10 -2.55
CA ALA A 24 13.26 1.66 -3.37
C ALA A 24 14.64 1.57 -2.70
N ASN A 25 14.71 1.80 -1.38
CA ASN A 25 15.95 1.63 -0.62
C ASN A 25 16.42 0.17 -0.61
N LEU A 26 15.49 -0.79 -0.46
CA LEU A 26 15.81 -2.21 -0.51
C LEU A 26 16.33 -2.64 -1.88
N ASP A 27 15.76 -2.12 -2.97
CA ASP A 27 16.28 -2.36 -4.33
C ASP A 27 17.74 -1.88 -4.50
N VAL A 28 18.08 -0.70 -3.93
CA VAL A 28 19.44 -0.18 -3.97
C VAL A 28 20.40 -1.09 -3.20
N LEU A 29 20.02 -1.53 -2.00
CA LEU A 29 20.83 -2.45 -1.19
C LEU A 29 21.06 -3.79 -1.87
N LEU A 30 20.03 -4.34 -2.53
CA LEU A 30 20.14 -5.58 -3.31
C LEU A 30 21.11 -5.45 -4.50
N ARG A 31 21.09 -4.30 -5.20
CA ARG A 31 22.05 -4.01 -6.27
C ARG A 31 23.48 -3.91 -5.74
N LEU A 32 23.68 -3.23 -4.62
CA LEU A 32 25.00 -3.12 -3.98
C LEU A 32 25.54 -4.49 -3.56
N LEU A 33 24.67 -5.35 -3.02
CA LEU A 33 25.03 -6.72 -2.64
C LEU A 33 25.43 -7.57 -3.85
N ARG A 34 24.70 -7.44 -4.97
CA ARG A 34 25.04 -8.12 -6.24
C ARG A 34 26.38 -7.65 -6.81
N ASN A 35 26.70 -6.36 -6.70
CA ASN A 35 28.01 -5.84 -7.10
C ASN A 35 29.12 -6.40 -6.21
N ALA A 36 28.92 -6.42 -4.88
CA ALA A 36 29.88 -6.99 -3.93
C ALA A 36 30.13 -8.49 -4.14
N GLU A 37 29.12 -9.26 -4.56
CA GLU A 37 29.29 -10.66 -4.98
C GLU A 37 30.18 -10.79 -6.24
N GLY A 38 30.01 -9.89 -7.21
CA GLY A 38 30.82 -9.85 -8.42
C GLY A 38 32.29 -9.53 -8.13
N ASP A 39 32.52 -8.57 -7.22
CA ASP A 39 33.86 -8.16 -6.78
C ASP A 39 34.52 -9.21 -5.89
N GLY A 40 33.75 -9.89 -5.03
CA GLY A 40 34.23 -10.99 -4.17
C GLY A 40 34.60 -12.27 -4.93
N ALA A 41 34.18 -12.40 -6.20
CA ALA A 41 34.60 -13.48 -7.09
C ALA A 41 35.96 -13.21 -7.78
N ALA A 42 36.58 -12.05 -7.53
CA ALA A 42 37.94 -11.76 -8.01
C ALA A 42 38.96 -12.73 -7.39
N PRO A 43 40.11 -13.00 -8.08
CA PRO A 43 41.08 -13.98 -7.61
C PRO A 43 41.65 -13.58 -6.24
N GLY A 44 41.25 -14.30 -5.18
CA GLY A 44 41.65 -14.03 -3.79
C GLY A 44 40.49 -13.80 -2.82
N GLY A 45 39.27 -13.57 -3.32
CA GLY A 45 38.05 -13.55 -2.51
C GLY A 45 37.50 -14.96 -2.29
N GLY A 46 37.33 -15.36 -1.03
CA GLY A 46 36.90 -16.72 -0.69
C GLY A 46 35.50 -17.04 -1.25
N LEU A 47 35.37 -18.14 -1.99
CA LEU A 47 34.11 -18.64 -2.54
C LEU A 47 32.99 -18.76 -1.50
N ASP A 48 33.35 -19.04 -0.24
CA ASP A 48 32.43 -19.13 0.89
C ASP A 48 31.77 -17.78 1.25
N VAL A 49 32.51 -16.67 1.11
CA VAL A 49 31.98 -15.32 1.34
C VAL A 49 30.97 -14.98 0.26
N VAL A 50 31.26 -15.31 -1.00
CA VAL A 50 30.33 -15.11 -2.13
C VAL A 50 29.07 -15.96 -1.96
N ALA A 51 29.21 -17.21 -1.52
CA ALA A 51 28.06 -18.08 -1.24
C ALA A 51 27.18 -17.50 -0.12
N ARG A 52 27.77 -16.97 0.95
CA ARG A 52 27.03 -16.36 2.06
C ARG A 52 26.32 -15.06 1.64
N LEU A 53 26.96 -14.23 0.81
CA LEU A 53 26.34 -13.02 0.27
C LEU A 53 25.12 -13.36 -0.61
N ARG A 54 25.19 -14.43 -1.41
CA ARG A 54 24.06 -14.93 -2.21
C ARG A 54 22.88 -15.40 -1.36
N GLU A 55 23.14 -16.15 -0.30
CA GLU A 55 22.09 -16.58 0.64
C GLU A 55 21.38 -15.38 1.27
N VAL A 56 22.17 -14.42 1.77
CA VAL A 56 21.63 -13.19 2.37
C VAL A 56 20.80 -12.43 1.34
N ARG A 57 21.31 -12.26 0.10
CA ARG A 57 20.57 -11.59 -0.97
C ARG A 57 19.24 -12.26 -1.26
N THR A 58 19.24 -13.58 -1.44
CA THR A 58 18.04 -14.35 -1.77
C THR A 58 16.98 -14.18 -0.68
N GLY A 59 17.38 -14.25 0.60
CA GLY A 59 16.45 -14.02 1.72
C GLY A 59 15.90 -12.60 1.78
N TRP A 60 16.66 -11.59 1.37
CA TRP A 60 16.15 -10.21 1.25
C TRP A 60 15.25 -10.03 0.03
N GLU A 61 15.54 -10.68 -1.11
CA GLU A 61 14.70 -10.66 -2.31
C GLU A 61 13.32 -11.28 -2.01
N GLU A 62 13.28 -12.42 -1.30
CA GLU A 62 12.03 -13.06 -0.87
C GLU A 62 11.20 -12.16 0.06
N ARG A 63 11.83 -11.57 1.09
CA ARG A 63 11.15 -10.65 2.01
C ARG A 63 10.62 -9.41 1.29
N LEU A 64 11.39 -8.87 0.35
CA LEU A 64 10.96 -7.71 -0.43
C LEU A 64 9.76 -8.06 -1.32
N ALA A 65 9.72 -9.26 -1.89
CA ALA A 65 8.55 -9.74 -2.63
C ALA A 65 7.30 -9.80 -1.72
N THR A 66 7.42 -10.38 -0.53
CA THR A 66 6.31 -10.42 0.44
C THR A 66 5.83 -9.03 0.83
N VAL A 67 6.74 -8.10 1.12
CA VAL A 67 6.37 -6.71 1.48
C VAL A 67 5.67 -6.00 0.32
N ARG A 68 6.08 -6.26 -0.93
CA ARG A 68 5.42 -5.72 -2.12
C ARG A 68 4.02 -6.27 -2.30
N ASP A 69 3.84 -7.57 -2.12
CA ASP A 69 2.53 -8.22 -2.21
C ASP A 69 1.58 -7.70 -1.13
N GLU A 70 2.05 -7.57 0.11
CA GLU A 70 1.29 -6.98 1.22
C GLU A 70 0.92 -5.51 0.98
N ALA A 71 1.85 -4.71 0.43
CA ALA A 71 1.59 -3.32 0.09
C ALA A 71 0.56 -3.19 -1.04
N ALA A 72 0.62 -4.04 -2.07
CA ALA A 72 -0.33 -4.06 -3.17
C ALA A 72 -1.72 -4.52 -2.72
N ASP A 73 -1.82 -5.53 -1.83
CA ASP A 73 -3.09 -5.94 -1.23
C ASP A 73 -3.69 -4.80 -0.40
N LEU A 74 -2.87 -4.12 0.41
CA LEU A 74 -3.32 -2.98 1.21
C LEU A 74 -3.83 -1.84 0.31
N GLU A 75 -3.08 -1.47 -0.72
CA GLU A 75 -3.50 -0.46 -1.71
C GLU A 75 -4.85 -0.82 -2.34
N HIS A 76 -5.00 -2.06 -2.81
CA HIS A 76 -6.25 -2.53 -3.40
C HIS A 76 -7.43 -2.46 -2.42
N ARG A 77 -7.23 -2.85 -1.16
CA ARG A 77 -8.26 -2.80 -0.12
C ARG A 77 -8.63 -1.37 0.26
N LEU A 78 -7.68 -0.45 0.26
CA LEU A 78 -7.91 0.96 0.52
C LEU A 78 -8.70 1.61 -0.61
N ASP A 79 -8.35 1.31 -1.86
CA ASP A 79 -9.09 1.80 -3.03
C ASP A 79 -10.53 1.26 -3.05
N ALA A 80 -10.72 -0.03 -2.74
CA ALA A 80 -12.05 -0.63 -2.62
C ALA A 80 -12.88 0.06 -1.52
N ALA A 81 -12.29 0.27 -0.33
CA ALA A 81 -12.96 0.95 0.78
C ALA A 81 -13.31 2.41 0.44
N ALA A 82 -12.43 3.13 -0.28
CA ALA A 82 -12.70 4.49 -0.75
C ALA A 82 -13.84 4.54 -1.77
N GLY A 83 -13.91 3.54 -2.66
CA GLY A 83 -15.01 3.36 -3.61
C GLY A 83 -16.35 3.12 -2.91
N ASP A 84 -16.38 2.19 -1.95
CA ASP A 84 -17.57 1.88 -1.16
C ASP A 84 -18.06 3.11 -0.36
N PHE A 85 -17.13 3.86 0.22
CA PHE A 85 -17.45 5.09 0.96
C PHE A 85 -18.08 6.15 0.04
N THR A 86 -17.50 6.36 -1.15
CA THR A 86 -18.02 7.33 -2.14
C THR A 86 -19.42 6.95 -2.61
N ALA A 87 -19.65 5.66 -2.91
CA ALA A 87 -20.96 5.15 -3.30
C ALA A 87 -22.00 5.31 -2.18
N ALA A 88 -21.61 5.08 -0.93
CA ALA A 88 -22.47 5.30 0.23
C ALA A 88 -22.79 6.80 0.44
N GLU A 89 -21.81 7.69 0.27
CA GLU A 89 -22.03 9.13 0.37
C GLU A 89 -22.99 9.65 -0.71
N ASP A 90 -22.81 9.21 -1.96
CA ASP A 90 -23.68 9.56 -3.07
C ASP A 90 -25.12 9.03 -2.86
N GLY A 91 -25.25 7.80 -2.35
CA GLY A 91 -26.55 7.22 -1.95
C GLY A 91 -27.25 8.06 -0.87
N ASN A 92 -26.53 8.39 0.20
CA ASN A 92 -27.06 9.23 1.29
C ASN A 92 -27.47 10.63 0.79
N ARG A 93 -26.68 11.23 -0.11
CA ARG A 93 -26.99 12.54 -0.72
C ARG A 93 -28.25 12.47 -1.58
N ALA A 94 -28.43 11.40 -2.35
CA ALA A 94 -29.63 11.18 -3.14
C ALA A 94 -30.88 10.96 -2.27
N GLU A 95 -30.77 10.21 -1.18
CA GLU A 95 -31.86 10.01 -0.22
C GLU A 95 -32.25 11.31 0.47
N LEU A 96 -31.29 12.10 0.95
CA LEU A 96 -31.53 13.41 1.55
C LEU A 96 -32.23 14.37 0.57
N ALA A 97 -31.77 14.41 -0.69
CA ALA A 97 -32.42 15.19 -1.73
C ALA A 97 -33.87 14.73 -2.00
N ALA A 98 -34.10 13.41 -2.00
CA ALA A 98 -35.44 12.85 -2.18
C ALA A 98 -36.37 13.17 -1.00
N VAL A 99 -35.87 13.16 0.23
CA VAL A 99 -36.62 13.57 1.43
C VAL A 99 -36.95 15.06 1.37
N GLY A 100 -35.99 15.92 1.04
CA GLY A 100 -36.22 17.36 0.85
C GLY A 100 -37.33 17.64 -0.17
N ALA A 101 -37.25 17.02 -1.35
CA ALA A 101 -38.24 17.17 -2.42
C ALA A 101 -39.65 16.61 -2.07
N ARG A 102 -39.76 15.69 -1.10
CA ARG A 102 -41.05 15.22 -0.57
C ARG A 102 -41.65 16.21 0.42
N LEU A 103 -40.82 16.79 1.30
CA LEU A 103 -41.25 17.79 2.27
C LEU A 103 -41.75 19.07 1.58
N GLU A 104 -41.04 19.54 0.55
CA GLU A 104 -41.45 20.71 -0.23
C GLU A 104 -42.79 20.50 -0.95
N ARG A 105 -43.02 19.31 -1.52
CA ARG A 105 -44.31 18.95 -2.13
C ARG A 105 -45.45 18.85 -1.12
N GLY A 106 -45.17 18.32 0.07
CA GLY A 106 -46.15 18.26 1.16
C GLY A 106 -46.52 19.64 1.70
N ALA A 107 -45.57 20.58 1.74
CA ALA A 107 -45.80 21.96 2.13
C ALA A 107 -46.53 22.81 1.07
N ALA A 108 -46.48 22.39 -0.20
CA ALA A 108 -47.14 23.06 -1.33
C ALA A 108 -48.56 22.52 -1.63
N ALA A 109 -49.03 21.49 -0.93
CA ALA A 109 -50.40 20.99 -1.04
C ALA A 109 -51.33 21.82 -0.13
N PRO A 110 -52.45 22.36 -0.66
CA PRO A 110 -53.38 23.22 0.07
C PRO A 110 -54.19 22.47 1.16
#